data_AF-A0A562K7R9-F1
#
_entry.id   AF-A0A562K7R9-F1
#
_cell.length_a   1.000
_cell.length_b   1.000
_cell.length_c   1.000
_cell.angle_alpha   90.00
_cell.angle_beta   90.00
_cell.angle_gamma   90.00
#
_symmetry.space_group_name_H-M   'P 1'
#
loop_
_entity.id
_entity.type
_entity.pdbx_description
1 polymer ?
#
loop_
_entity_poly.entity_id
_entity_poly.type
_entity_poly.pdbx_seq_one_letter_code
_entity_poly.pdbx_strand_id
1 'polypeptide(L)'
;MRYPASEKAEIIQQVEQSHLPAKRTLDKLGIPRATFYRWYDRYREGGVEALADHRSRPDRVWNRIPDDVRGQIIDLALELPELSPRELAVRFTDERKYFVSEASVYRLLKAELAPQIRTVA
;
A
#
# COMPACT_ATOMS: atom_id res chain seq x y z
N MET A 1 -10.53 14.52 -7.52
CA MET A 1 -11.74 13.74 -7.16
C MET A 1 -11.45 12.27 -7.41
N ARG A 2 -11.74 11.40 -6.46
CA ARG A 2 -11.47 9.96 -6.57
C ARG A 2 -12.77 9.24 -6.92
N TYR A 3 -12.83 8.69 -8.12
CA TYR A 3 -14.03 8.01 -8.64
C TYR A 3 -13.98 6.51 -8.28
N PRO A 4 -15.01 5.94 -7.63
CA PRO A 4 -15.12 4.49 -7.46
C PRO A 4 -15.24 3.79 -8.82
N ALA A 5 -14.98 2.49 -8.85
CA ALA A 5 -15.01 1.70 -10.08
C ALA A 5 -16.39 1.75 -10.77
N SER A 6 -17.47 1.73 -9.97
CA SER A 6 -18.84 1.84 -10.46
C SER A 6 -19.10 3.15 -11.21
N GLU A 7 -18.72 4.28 -10.61
CA GLU A 7 -18.92 5.60 -11.22
C GLU A 7 -18.07 5.75 -12.50
N LYS A 8 -16.85 5.22 -12.52
CA LYS A 8 -16.03 5.18 -13.75
C LYS A 8 -16.72 4.37 -14.85
N ALA A 9 -17.35 3.24 -14.53
CA ALA A 9 -18.05 2.40 -15.49
C ALA A 9 -19.31 3.10 -16.04
N GLU A 10 -20.07 3.77 -15.18
CA GLU A 10 -21.24 4.58 -15.58
C GLU A 10 -20.83 5.70 -16.55
N ILE A 11 -19.74 6.41 -16.27
CA ILE A 11 -19.18 7.43 -17.15
C ILE A 11 -18.81 6.84 -18.52
N ILE A 12 -18.18 5.66 -18.54
CA ILE A 12 -17.82 4.98 -19.79
C ILE A 12 -19.07 4.63 -20.60
N GLN A 13 -20.07 4.01 -19.97
CA GLN A 13 -21.33 3.66 -20.64
C GLN A 13 -22.05 4.90 -21.18
N GLN A 14 -22.08 5.99 -20.42
CA GLN A 14 -22.70 7.24 -20.86
C GLN A 14 -21.99 7.85 -22.07
N VAL A 15 -20.66 7.75 -22.13
CA VAL A 15 -19.88 8.21 -23.29
C VAL A 15 -20.07 7.30 -24.50
N GLU A 16 -20.17 5.99 -24.32
CA GLU A 16 -20.43 5.01 -25.40
C GLU A 16 -21.84 5.12 -25.99
N GLN A 17 -22.86 5.40 -25.16
CA GLN A 17 -24.25 5.56 -25.59
C GLN A 17 -24.56 6.96 -26.14
N SER A 18 -23.67 7.93 -25.88
CA SER A 18 -23.85 9.31 -26.31
C SER A 18 -23.69 9.44 -27.82
N HIS A 19 -24.69 10.03 -28.47
CA HIS A 19 -24.62 10.47 -29.87
C HIS A 19 -23.74 11.72 -30.06
N LEU A 20 -23.34 12.39 -28.98
CA LEU A 20 -22.40 13.52 -29.03
C LEU A 20 -20.94 13.03 -29.09
N PRO A 21 -20.04 13.79 -29.72
CA PRO A 21 -18.62 13.49 -29.68
C PRO A 21 -18.10 13.39 -28.24
N ALA A 22 -17.29 12.37 -27.94
CA ALA A 22 -16.80 12.08 -26.59
C ALA A 22 -16.22 13.31 -25.87
N LYS A 23 -15.48 14.17 -26.58
CA LYS A 23 -14.96 15.44 -26.03
C LYS A 23 -16.07 16.29 -25.40
N ARG A 24 -17.19 16.48 -26.10
CA ARG A 24 -18.29 17.32 -25.63
C ARG A 24 -19.00 16.70 -24.42
N THR A 25 -19.12 15.38 -24.38
CA THR A 25 -19.71 14.67 -23.23
C THR A 25 -18.80 14.77 -22.01
N LEU A 26 -17.49 14.57 -22.19
CA LEU A 26 -16.50 14.70 -21.11
C LEU A 26 -16.37 16.13 -20.58
N ASP A 27 -16.43 17.13 -21.45
CA ASP A 27 -16.42 18.54 -21.06
C ASP A 27 -17.63 18.88 -20.16
N LYS A 28 -18.82 18.32 -20.45
CA LYS A 28 -20.01 18.46 -19.59
C LYS A 28 -19.87 17.78 -18.24
N LEU A 29 -19.16 16.66 -18.18
CA LEU A 29 -18.89 15.92 -16.94
C LEU A 29 -17.70 16.48 -16.16
N GLY A 30 -16.95 17.45 -16.72
CA GLY A 30 -15.75 18.00 -16.10
C GLY A 30 -14.58 17.01 -16.04
N ILE A 31 -14.56 16.00 -16.93
CA ILE A 31 -13.56 14.93 -16.92
C ILE A 31 -12.48 15.19 -17.98
N PRO A 32 -11.19 15.31 -17.60
CA PRO A 32 -10.13 15.45 -18.58
C PRO A 32 -10.03 14.23 -19.50
N ARG A 33 -9.88 14.45 -20.82
CA ARG A 33 -9.78 13.37 -21.83
C ARG A 33 -8.72 12.32 -21.49
N ALA A 34 -7.54 12.74 -21.04
CA ALA A 34 -6.46 11.82 -20.68
C ALA A 34 -6.85 10.89 -19.51
N THR A 35 -7.66 11.38 -18.57
CA THR A 35 -8.15 10.56 -17.45
C THR A 35 -9.17 9.55 -17.95
N PHE A 36 -10.11 9.99 -18.79
CA PHE A 36 -11.10 9.10 -19.39
C PHE A 36 -10.47 7.97 -20.20
N TYR A 37 -9.57 8.28 -21.15
CA TYR A 37 -8.97 7.25 -21.99
C TYR A 37 -8.13 6.26 -21.18
N ARG A 38 -7.44 6.70 -20.12
CA ARG A 38 -6.74 5.78 -19.20
C ARG A 38 -7.69 4.79 -18.51
N TRP A 39 -8.90 5.23 -18.14
CA TRP A 39 -9.92 4.32 -17.61
C TRP A 39 -10.49 3.43 -18.70
N TYR A 40 -10.74 3.99 -19.88
CA TYR A 40 -11.26 3.26 -21.03
C TYR A 40 -10.35 2.12 -21.45
N ASP A 41 -9.05 2.35 -21.54
CA ASP A 41 -8.05 1.34 -21.88
C ASP A 41 -8.07 0.17 -20.87
N ARG A 42 -8.10 0.49 -19.56
CA ARG A 42 -8.24 -0.53 -18.51
C ARG A 42 -9.55 -1.30 -18.59
N TYR A 43 -10.65 -0.60 -18.85
CA TYR A 43 -11.96 -1.22 -19.02
C TYR A 43 -11.99 -2.17 -20.22
N ARG A 44 -11.32 -1.82 -21.32
CA ARG A 44 -11.19 -2.71 -22.49
C ARG A 44 -10.36 -3.95 -22.20
N GLU A 45 -9.34 -3.85 -21.36
CA GLU A 45 -8.45 -4.97 -21.02
C GLU A 45 -9.05 -5.91 -19.97
N GLY A 46 -9.76 -5.39 -18.97
CA GLY A 46 -10.20 -6.16 -17.80
C GLY A 46 -11.57 -5.81 -17.23
N GLY A 47 -12.40 -5.10 -18.00
CA GLY A 47 -13.78 -4.76 -17.61
C GLY A 47 -13.85 -3.85 -16.39
N VAL A 48 -14.97 -3.94 -15.66
CA VAL A 48 -15.24 -3.07 -14.49
C VAL A 48 -14.23 -3.32 -13.36
N GLU A 49 -13.77 -4.56 -13.18
CA GLU A 49 -12.80 -4.90 -12.13
C GLU A 49 -11.46 -4.16 -12.33
N ALA A 50 -11.04 -3.94 -13.57
CA ALA A 50 -9.83 -3.18 -13.89
C ALA A 50 -9.93 -1.66 -13.62
N LEU A 51 -11.14 -1.15 -13.36
CA LEU A 51 -11.36 0.25 -12.98
C LEU A 51 -11.15 0.50 -11.48
N ALA A 52 -11.04 -0.57 -10.69
CA ALA A 52 -10.72 -0.47 -9.28
C ALA A 52 -9.39 0.26 -9.07
N ASP A 53 -9.32 1.07 -8.02
CA ASP A 53 -8.05 1.68 -7.66
C ASP A 53 -7.13 0.64 -7.07
N HIS A 54 -5.97 0.46 -7.69
CA HIS A 54 -4.91 -0.31 -7.09
C HIS A 54 -4.33 0.43 -5.90
N ARG A 55 -4.12 -0.29 -4.79
CA ARG A 55 -3.32 0.25 -3.69
C ARG A 55 -1.92 0.52 -4.24
N SER A 56 -1.37 1.70 -3.97
CA SER A 56 0.05 1.97 -4.18
C SER A 56 0.85 0.98 -3.33
N ARG A 57 1.29 -0.11 -3.96
CA ARG A 57 2.26 -1.04 -3.41
C ARG A 57 3.52 -0.90 -4.24
N PRO A 58 4.34 0.13 -3.99
CA PRO A 58 5.65 0.18 -4.61
C PRO A 58 6.40 -1.10 -4.20
N ASP A 59 6.78 -1.92 -5.19
CA ASP A 59 7.49 -3.18 -4.95
C ASP A 59 8.79 -2.97 -4.16
N ARG A 60 9.41 -1.79 -4.31
CA ARG A 60 10.64 -1.42 -3.64
C ARG A 60 10.50 -0.06 -2.98
N VAL A 61 10.36 -0.06 -1.65
CA VAL A 61 10.55 1.13 -0.82
C VAL A 61 11.99 1.10 -0.34
N TRP A 62 12.79 2.10 -0.72
CA TRP A 62 14.23 2.15 -0.41
C TRP A 62 14.54 2.11 1.10
N ASN A 63 13.59 2.55 1.93
CA ASN A 63 13.66 2.54 3.40
C ASN A 63 13.12 1.26 4.06
N ARG A 64 12.69 0.27 3.28
CA ARG A 64 12.17 -0.98 3.84
C ARG A 64 13.36 -1.82 4.34
N ILE A 65 13.30 -2.21 5.61
CA ILE A 65 14.23 -3.20 6.18
C ILE A 65 14.07 -4.50 5.37
N PRO A 66 15.15 -5.09 4.85
CA PRO A 66 15.10 -6.36 4.15
C PRO A 66 14.41 -7.45 4.98
N ASP A 67 13.64 -8.34 4.33
CA ASP A 67 12.80 -9.30 5.06
C ASP A 67 13.62 -10.33 5.85
N ASP A 68 14.85 -10.64 5.43
CA ASP A 68 15.83 -11.44 6.17
C ASP A 68 16.29 -10.77 7.47
N VAL A 69 16.52 -9.45 7.43
CA VAL A 69 16.86 -8.66 8.62
C VAL A 69 15.64 -8.55 9.55
N ARG A 70 14.43 -8.41 9.00
CA ARG A 70 13.19 -8.42 9.79
C ARG A 70 13.00 -9.74 10.52
N GLY A 71 13.27 -10.87 9.87
CA GLY A 71 13.25 -12.19 10.49
C GLY A 71 14.18 -12.26 11.70
N GLN A 72 15.43 -11.84 11.54
CA GLN A 72 16.42 -11.84 12.64
C GLN A 72 15.99 -10.97 13.83
N ILE A 73 15.31 -9.85 13.60
CA ILE A 73 14.79 -9.00 14.69
C ILE A 73 13.66 -9.70 15.44
N ILE A 74 12.79 -10.43 14.72
CA ILE A 74 11.70 -11.20 15.32
C ILE A 74 12.28 -12.36 16.13
N ASP A 75 13.25 -13.10 15.59
CA ASP A 75 13.91 -14.20 16.29
C ASP A 75 14.54 -13.72 17.60
N LEU A 76 15.28 -12.60 17.56
CA LEU A 76 15.87 -12.00 18.76
C LEU A 76 14.81 -11.57 19.80
N ALA A 77 13.67 -11.05 19.34
CA ALA A 77 12.56 -10.68 20.22
C ALA A 77 11.88 -11.91 20.86
N LEU A 78 11.82 -13.03 20.15
CA LEU A 78 11.30 -14.30 20.67
C LEU A 78 12.28 -14.97 21.63
N GLU A 79 13.59 -14.85 21.39
CA GLU A 79 14.63 -15.32 22.29
C GLU A 79 14.69 -14.49 23.59
N LEU A 80 14.43 -13.19 23.51
CA LEU A 80 14.55 -12.24 24.62
C LEU A 80 13.27 -11.40 24.79
N PRO A 81 12.15 -12.02 25.22
CA PRO A 81 10.84 -11.36 25.26
C PRO A 81 10.73 -10.22 26.27
N GLU A 82 11.61 -10.20 27.28
CA GLU A 82 11.64 -9.16 28.32
C GLU A 82 12.26 -7.84 27.82
N LEU A 83 12.94 -7.85 26.67
CA LEU A 83 13.57 -6.63 26.15
C LEU A 83 12.54 -5.71 25.51
N SER A 84 12.60 -4.44 25.89
CA SER A 84 11.84 -3.40 25.22
C SER A 84 12.28 -3.24 23.75
N PRO A 85 11.45 -2.66 22.87
CA PRO A 85 11.84 -2.36 21.49
C PRO A 85 13.13 -1.53 21.38
N ARG A 86 13.38 -0.68 22.38
CA ARG A 86 14.60 0.13 22.46
C ARG A 86 15.83 -0.73 22.72
N GLU A 87 15.76 -1.61 23.70
CA GLU A 87 16.86 -2.51 24.05
C GLU A 87 17.14 -3.50 22.92
N LEU A 88 16.10 -4.03 22.28
CA LEU A 88 16.24 -4.87 21.09
C LEU A 88 16.95 -4.13 19.95
N ALA A 89 16.60 -2.86 19.69
CA ALA A 89 17.23 -2.09 18.62
C ALA A 89 18.73 -1.85 18.87
N VAL A 90 19.09 -1.50 20.10
CA VAL A 90 20.50 -1.32 20.51
C VAL A 90 21.26 -2.63 20.36
N ARG A 91 20.74 -3.70 20.96
CA ARG A 91 21.38 -5.00 20.95
C ARG A 91 21.55 -5.56 19.53
N PHE A 92 20.51 -5.47 18.71
CA PHE A 92 20.57 -5.90 17.31
C PHE A 92 21.63 -5.12 16.53
N THR A 93 21.71 -3.80 16.73
CA THR A 93 22.72 -2.96 16.07
C THR A 93 24.13 -3.35 16.50
N ASP A 94 24.34 -3.63 17.78
CA ASP A 94 25.64 -4.00 18.32
C ASP A 94 26.09 -5.40 17.87
N GLU A 95 25.19 -6.38 17.87
CA GLU A 95 25.49 -7.78 17.54
C GLU A 95 25.54 -8.03 16.03
N ARG A 96 24.61 -7.46 15.26
CA ARG A 96 24.46 -7.73 13.81
C ARG A 96 25.09 -6.67 12.93
N LYS A 97 25.61 -5.58 13.51
CA LYS A 97 26.19 -4.43 12.77
C LYS A 97 25.25 -3.84 11.72
N TYR A 98 23.94 -3.98 11.93
CA TYR A 98 22.90 -3.43 11.08
C TYR A 98 22.04 -2.47 11.92
N PHE A 99 22.04 -1.20 11.53
CA PHE A 99 21.29 -0.18 12.27
C PHE A 99 19.78 -0.36 12.07
N VAL A 100 19.06 -0.46 13.19
CA VAL A 100 17.60 -0.31 13.22
C VAL A 100 17.20 0.66 14.31
N SER A 101 16.20 1.49 14.04
CA SER A 101 15.63 2.37 15.05
C SER A 101 14.62 1.64 15.92
N GLU A 102 14.51 2.05 17.18
CA GLU A 102 13.46 1.61 18.12
C GLU A 102 12.07 1.64 17.47
N ALA A 103 11.73 2.73 16.77
CA ALA A 103 10.42 2.88 16.13
C ALA A 103 10.18 1.84 15.02
N SER A 104 11.22 1.42 14.30
CA SER A 104 11.11 0.37 13.29
C SER A 104 10.95 -1.01 13.91
N VAL A 105 11.67 -1.29 15.00
CA VAL A 105 11.50 -2.51 15.81
C VAL A 105 10.08 -2.56 16.37
N TYR A 106 9.62 -1.51 17.05
CA TYR A 106 8.25 -1.43 17.58
C TYR A 106 7.19 -1.68 16.50
N ARG A 107 7.29 -1.01 15.34
CA ARG A 107 6.35 -1.19 14.23
C ARG A 107 6.37 -2.61 13.68
N LEU A 108 7.55 -3.24 13.62
CA LEU A 108 7.71 -4.61 13.18
C LEU A 108 7.04 -5.58 14.17
N LEU A 109 7.39 -5.51 15.46
CA LEU A 109 6.82 -6.37 16.48
C LEU A 109 5.30 -6.19 16.60
N LYS A 110 4.81 -4.95 16.49
CA LYS A 110 3.36 -4.68 16.47
C LYS A 110 2.66 -5.29 15.26
N ALA A 111 3.29 -5.34 14.10
CA ALA A 111 2.68 -5.92 12.90
C ALA A 111 2.65 -7.46 12.95
N GLU A 112 3.71 -8.07 13.46
CA GLU A 112 3.92 -9.52 13.38
C GLU A 112 3.52 -10.27 14.67
N LEU A 113 3.58 -9.61 15.83
CA LEU A 113 3.39 -10.21 17.16
C LEU A 113 2.24 -9.60 17.98
N ALA A 114 1.39 -8.75 17.38
CA ALA A 114 0.20 -8.19 18.05
C ALA A 114 -0.74 -9.21 18.74
N PRO A 115 -0.81 -10.51 18.36
CA PRO A 115 -1.54 -11.50 19.14
C PRO A 115 -0.84 -11.96 20.44
N GLN A 116 0.47 -11.72 20.59
CA GLN A 116 1.31 -12.31 21.65
C GLN A 116 1.89 -11.27 22.63
N ILE A 117 1.98 -9.99 22.25
CA ILE A 117 2.50 -8.92 23.11
C ILE A 117 1.35 -8.18 23.81
N ARG A 118 0.74 -8.84 24.79
CA ARG A 118 0.17 -8.16 25.96
C ARG A 118 1.03 -8.57 27.14
N THR A 119 1.49 -7.58 27.92
CA THR A 119 2.52 -7.69 28.99
C THR A 119 3.92 -7.69 28.34
N VAL A 120 4.70 -6.61 28.37
CA VAL A 120 5.29 -5.98 29.56
C VAL A 120 5.29 -4.45 29.38
N ALA A 121 4.77 -3.76 30.40
CA ALA A 121 4.86 -2.31 30.58
C ALA A 121 5.98 -2.00 31.58
#